data_AF-Q1Q5D9-F1
#
_entry.id   AF-Q1Q5D9-F1
#
_cell.length_a   1.000
_cell.length_b   1.000
_cell.length_c   1.000
_cell.angle_alpha   90.00
_cell.angle_beta   90.00
_cell.angle_gamma   90.00
#
_symmetry.space_group_name_H-M   'P 1'
#
loop_
_entity.id
_entity.type
_entity.pdbx_description
1 polymer ?
#
loop_
_entity_poly.entity_id
_entity_poly.type
_entity_poly.pdbx_seq_one_letter_code
_entity_poly.pdbx_strand_id
1 'polypeptide(L)' 'MQDARRIVDEFVVHYNTKRLHSAIGYIAPQDKLLGRKKEIFLERDRKLSEARQRRAAKRKIV' A
#
# COMPACT_ATOMS: atom_id res chain seq x y z
N MET A 1 0.99 18.79 28.74
CA MET A 1 -0.34 18.74 28.08
C MET A 1 -0.24 18.88 26.56
N GLN A 2 0.51 19.86 26.02
CA GLN A 2 0.62 20.07 24.58
C GLN A 2 1.35 18.92 23.85
N ASP A 3 2.39 18.34 24.46
CA ASP A 3 3.17 17.25 23.83
C ASP A 3 2.38 15.97 23.62
N ALA A 4 1.50 15.61 24.57
CA ALA A 4 0.65 14.43 24.43
C ALA A 4 -0.29 14.57 23.22
N ARG A 5 -0.84 15.76 22.98
CA ARG A 5 -1.68 16.04 21.82
C ARG A 5 -0.89 15.93 20.52
N ARG A 6 0.32 16.50 20.48
CA ARG A 6 1.21 16.40 19.31
C ARG A 6 1.53 14.95 18.95
N ILE A 7 1.88 14.12 19.94
CA ILE A 7 2.19 12.70 19.73
C ILE A 7 0.98 11.95 19.15
N VAL A 8 -0.22 12.21 19.68
CA VAL A 8 -1.45 11.59 19.18
C VAL A 8 -1.75 12.05 17.76
N ASP A 9 -1.62 13.35 17.47
CA ASP A 9 -1.87 13.89 16.12
C ASP A 9 -0.90 13.26 15.10
N GLU A 10 0.38 13.16 15.44
CA GLU A 10 1.39 12.49 14.60
C GLU A 10 1.05 11.00 14.38
N PHE A 11 0.63 10.31 15.42
CA PHE A 11 0.21 8.90 15.33
C PHE A 11 -1.01 8.72 14.42
N VAL A 12 -2.05 9.55 14.59
CA VAL A 12 -3.28 9.50 13.80
C VAL A 12 -2.98 9.73 12.33
N VAL A 13 -2.15 10.73 12.01
CA VAL A 13 -1.73 11.00 10.63
C VAL A 13 -0.96 9.81 10.06
N HIS A 14 0.02 9.28 10.78
CA HIS A 14 0.80 8.14 10.31
C HIS A 14 -0.07 6.90 10.08
N TYR A 15 -0.93 6.57 11.04
CA TYR A 15 -1.78 5.38 10.99
C TYR A 15 -2.73 5.43 9.79
N ASN A 16 -3.36 6.58 9.55
CA ASN A 16 -4.35 6.69 8.48
C ASN A 16 -3.74 6.81 7.09
N THR A 17 -2.61 7.50 6.96
CA THR A 17 -2.07 7.89 5.65
C THR A 17 -0.87 7.07 5.18
N LYS A 18 -0.14 6.41 6.10
CA LYS A 18 1.11 5.70 5.78
C LYS A 18 1.07 4.20 6.11
N ARG A 19 0.49 3.81 7.25
CA ARG A 19 0.53 2.42 7.71
C ARG A 19 -0.31 1.52 6.78
N LEU A 20 0.30 0.47 6.23
CA LEU A 20 -0.41 -0.56 5.48
C LEU A 20 -1.03 -1.58 6.44
N HIS A 21 -2.35 -1.76 6.38
CA HIS A 21 -3.08 -2.59 7.34
C HIS A 21 -3.47 -3.95 6.74
N SER A 22 -3.05 -5.04 7.38
CA SER A 22 -3.21 -6.41 6.88
C SER A 22 -4.68 -6.80 6.66
N ALA A 23 -5.58 -6.49 7.60
CA ALA A 23 -7.00 -6.81 7.50
C ALA A 23 -7.72 -6.16 6.30
N ILE A 24 -7.16 -5.09 5.71
CA ILE A 24 -7.71 -4.43 4.52
C ILE A 24 -6.85 -4.67 3.27
N GLY A 25 -5.97 -5.66 3.32
CA GLY A 25 -5.14 -6.09 2.21
C GLY A 25 -3.91 -5.21 2.00
N TYR A 26 -3.29 -4.77 3.09
CA TYR A 26 -2.10 -3.91 3.09
C TYR A 26 -2.34 -2.64 2.28
N ILE A 27 -3.46 -1.96 2.54
CA ILE A 27 -3.78 -0.61 2.03
C ILE A 27 -3.78 0.35 3.23
N ALA A 28 -3.49 1.63 3.01
CA ALA A 28 -3.62 2.64 4.04
C ALA A 28 -5.10 2.85 4.41
N PRO A 29 -5.47 3.01 5.70
CA PRO A 29 -6.86 3.21 6.09
C PRO A 29 -7.57 4.34 5.33
N GLN A 30 -6.87 5.45 5.05
CA GLN A 30 -7.42 6.56 4.26
C GLN A 30 -7.76 6.14 2.82
N ASP A 31 -6.89 5.40 2.13
CA ASP A 31 -7.17 4.94 0.76
C ASP A 31 -8.36 3.98 0.72
N LYS A 32 -8.52 3.16 1.75
CA LYS A 32 -9.70 2.28 1.89
C LYS A 32 -10.98 3.10 2.11
N LEU A 33 -10.92 4.14 2.94
CA LEU A 33 -12.04 5.07 3.16
C LEU A 33 -12.42 5.81 1.88
N LEU A 34 -11.43 6.22 1.08
CA LEU A 34 -11.62 6.86 -0.23
C LEU A 34 -12.00 5.89 -1.35
N GLY A 35 -12.23 4.60 -1.06
CA GLY A 35 -12.66 3.62 -2.07
C GLY A 35 -11.58 3.18 -3.07
N ARG A 36 -10.32 3.59 -2.89
CA ARG A 36 -9.20 3.35 -3.83
C ARG A 36 -8.69 1.91 -3.87
N LYS A 37 -9.27 1.02 -3.04
CA LYS A 37 -8.86 -0.39 -2.93
C LYS A 37 -8.73 -1.08 -4.29
N LYS A 38 -9.72 -0.91 -5.18
CA LYS A 38 -9.77 -1.61 -6.47
C LYS A 38 -8.62 -1.17 -7.39
N GLU A 39 -8.40 0.13 -7.50
CA GLU A 39 -7.34 0.72 -8.31
C GLU A 39 -5.95 0.28 -7.83
N ILE A 40 -5.71 0.34 -6.51
CA ILE A 40 -4.43 -0.09 -5.92
C ILE A 40 -4.15 -1.56 -6.23
N PHE A 41 -5.15 -2.43 -6.17
CA PHE A 41 -4.97 -3.85 -6.46
C PHE A 41 -4.71 -4.10 -7.94
N LEU A 42 -5.44 -3.43 -8.84
CA LEU A 42 -5.21 -3.51 -10.28
C LEU A 42 -3.77 -3.11 -10.64
N GLU A 43 -3.26 -2.03 -10.05
CA GLU A 43 -1.90 -1.58 -10.30
C GLU A 43 -0.84 -2.54 -9.73
N ARG A 44 -1.11 -3.16 -8.57
CA ARG A 44 -0.23 -4.20 -8.01
C ARG A 44 -0.18 -5.43 -8.91
N ASP A 45 -1.33 -5.89 -9.39
CA ASP A 45 -1.42 -7.05 -10.26
C ASP A 45 -0.70 -6.81 -11.59
N ARG A 46 -0.84 -5.60 -12.16
CA ARG A 46 -0.08 -5.17 -13.35
C ARG A 46 1.42 -5.24 -13.13
N LYS A 47 1.93 -4.66 -12.02
CA LYS A 47 3.37 -4.72 -11.69
C LYS A 47 3.88 -6.15 -11.52
N LEU A 48 3.07 -7.00 -10.88
CA LEU A 48 3.41 -8.41 -10.68
C LEU A 48 3.45 -9.19 -12.00
N SER A 49 2.48 -8.97 -12.89
CA SER A 49 2.44 -9.64 -14.20
C SER A 49 3.64 -9.23 -15.07
N GLU A 50 3.97 -7.95 -15.12
CA GLU A 50 5.16 -7.43 -15.82
C GLU A 50 6.46 -8.00 -15.26
N ALA A 51 6.58 -8.09 -13.92
CA ALA A 51 7.75 -8.71 -13.30
C ALA A 51 7.85 -10.21 -13.64
N ARG A 52 6.73 -10.94 -13.69
CA ARG A 52 6.70 -12.35 -14.10
C ARG A 52 7.15 -12.51 -15.55
N GLN A 53 6.64 -11.70 -16.47
CA GLN A 53 7.04 -11.72 -17.88
C GLN A 53 8.53 -11.44 -18.05
N ARG A 54 9.06 -10.42 -17.39
CA ARG A 54 10.50 -10.10 -17.41
C ARG A 54 11.36 -11.26 -16.91
N ARG A 55 10.97 -11.92 -15.82
CA ARG A 55 11.69 -13.10 -15.31
C ARG A 55 11.62 -14.28 -16.28
N ALA A 56 10.46 -14.52 -16.91
CA ALA A 56 10.30 -15.57 -17.90
C ALA A 56 11.18 -15.34 -19.13
N ALA A 57 11.22 -14.10 -19.64
CA ALA A 57 12.08 -13.72 -20.76
C ALA A 57 13.57 -13.96 -20.43
N LYS A 58 14.03 -13.52 -19.25
CA LYS A 58 15.41 -13.77 -18.79
C LYS A 58 15.77 -15.25 -18.76
N ARG A 59 14.86 -16.11 -18.29
CA ARG A 59 15.08 -17.57 -18.24
C ARG A 59 15.18 -18.24 -19.61
N LYS A 60 14.60 -17.64 -20.66
CA LYS A 60 14.69 -18.17 -22.04
C LYS A 60 15.99 -17.77 -22.75
N ILE A 61 16.71 -16.80 -22.20
CA ILE A 61 17.95 -16.25 -22.76
C ILE A 61 19.19 -16.89 -22.12
N VAL A 62 19.02 -17.52 -20.94
CA VAL A 62 20.02 -18.39 -20.29
C VAL A 62 19.87 -19.80 -20.81
#